data_AF-A0AAW8WTT4-F1
#
_entry.id   AF-A0AAW8WTT4-F1
#
_cell.length_a   1.000
_cell.length_b   1.000
_cell.length_c   1.000
_cell.angle_alpha   90.00
_cell.angle_beta   90.00
_cell.angle_gamma   90.00
#
_symmetry.space_group_name_H-M   'P 1'
#
loop_
_entity.id
_entity.type
_entity.pdbx_description
1 polymer ?
#
loop_
_entity_poly.entity_id
_entity_poly.type
_entity_poly.pdbx_seq_one_letter_code
_entity_poly.pdbx_strand_id
1 'polypeptide(L)'
;MTEKKYFLLNRNYEEVLSQAIDQCLKLFNKKSQVNENIVIANVGRYLIDLVENGDSVKVPAVTDNIFVHSMGSAFTIQFVKEKVALISLVKFILIVADKAFAAENEDHEIEKIVGHYDLD
;
A
#
# COMPACT_ATOMS: atom_id res chain seq x y z
N MET A 1 -6.07 13.14 23.51
CA MET A 1 -5.20 13.26 22.33
C MET A 1 -5.93 12.62 21.17
N THR A 2 -6.27 13.38 20.13
CA THR A 2 -6.82 12.83 18.89
C THR A 2 -5.76 11.93 18.27
N GLU A 3 -6.02 10.62 18.19
CA GLU A 3 -5.12 9.70 17.48
C GLU A 3 -4.87 10.24 16.07
N LYS A 4 -3.59 10.29 15.67
CA LYS A 4 -3.25 10.71 14.31
C LYS A 4 -3.94 9.73 13.34
N LYS A 5 -4.82 10.25 12.50
CA LYS A 5 -5.57 9.47 11.49
C LYS A 5 -4.68 8.92 10.36
N TYR A 6 -3.40 9.25 10.38
CA TYR A 6 -2.40 8.88 9.40
C TYR A 6 -1.04 8.75 10.07
N PHE A 7 -0.15 7.97 9.47
CA PHE A 7 1.28 8.06 9.72
C PHE A 7 1.98 8.54 8.45
N LEU A 8 3.18 9.08 8.61
CA LEU A 8 3.96 9.64 7.51
C LEU A 8 4.96 8.59 7.04
N LEU A 9 4.75 8.05 5.84
CA LEU A 9 5.73 7.18 5.19
C LEU A 9 6.90 8.06 4.71
N ASN A 10 8.09 7.77 5.20
CA ASN A 10 9.35 8.43 4.84
C ASN A 10 10.49 7.41 5.01
N ARG A 11 11.75 7.85 4.84
CA ARG A 11 12.93 6.97 4.89
C ARG A 11 13.06 6.14 6.17
N ASN A 12 12.51 6.59 7.29
CA ASN A 12 12.55 5.82 8.55
C ASN A 12 11.65 4.58 8.53
N TYR A 13 10.80 4.43 7.51
CA TYR A 13 9.84 3.34 7.36
C TYR A 13 10.15 2.44 6.15
N GLU A 14 11.33 2.55 5.54
CA GLU A 14 11.74 1.77 4.37
C GLU A 14 11.65 0.24 4.60
N GLU A 15 12.09 -0.22 5.76
CA GLU A 15 11.99 -1.65 6.12
C GLU A 15 10.52 -2.09 6.24
N VAL A 16 9.66 -1.24 6.82
CA VAL A 16 8.23 -1.52 6.97
C VAL A 16 7.53 -1.51 5.61
N LEU A 17 7.92 -0.62 4.70
CA LEU A 17 7.46 -0.58 3.32
C LEU A 17 7.83 -1.85 2.56
N SER A 18 9.10 -2.27 2.65
CA SER A 18 9.57 -3.51 2.05
C SER A 18 8.81 -4.74 2.56
N GLN A 19 8.58 -4.81 3.88
CA GLN A 19 7.77 -5.86 4.49
C GLN A 19 6.32 -5.81 4.00
N ALA A 20 5.72 -4.63 3.86
CA ALA A 20 4.36 -4.48 3.37
C ALA A 20 4.20 -4.99 1.93
N ILE A 21 5.15 -4.66 1.06
CA ILE A 21 5.18 -5.12 -0.34
C ILE A 21 5.27 -6.65 -0.39
N ASP A 22 6.20 -7.25 0.37
CA ASP A 22 6.36 -8.70 0.44
C ASP A 22 5.09 -9.40 0.95
N GLN A 23 4.41 -8.84 1.97
CA GLN A 23 3.13 -9.36 2.43
C GLN A 23 2.06 -9.31 1.33
N CYS A 24 1.97 -8.20 0.57
CA CYS A 24 1.03 -8.09 -0.53
C CYS A 24 1.29 -9.15 -1.61
N LEU A 25 2.55 -9.30 -2.06
CA LEU A 25 2.92 -10.30 -3.07
C LEU A 25 2.65 -11.74 -2.59
N LYS A 26 2.87 -12.03 -1.30
CA LYS A 26 2.57 -13.36 -0.73
C LYS A 26 1.08 -13.73 -0.80
N LEU A 27 0.18 -12.75 -0.72
CA LEU A 27 -1.27 -13.00 -0.85
C LEU A 27 -1.63 -13.55 -2.23
N PHE A 28 -0.87 -13.18 -3.26
CA PHE A 28 -1.16 -13.48 -4.66
C PHE A 28 -0.11 -14.39 -5.32
N ASN A 29 0.76 -15.04 -4.54
CA ASN A 29 1.83 -15.93 -5.03
C ASN A 29 1.33 -17.29 -5.59
N LYS A 30 0.07 -17.39 -6.02
CA LYS A 30 -0.43 -18.55 -6.78
C LYS A 30 -0.11 -18.33 -8.26
N LYS A 31 0.37 -19.37 -8.96
CA LYS A 31 0.87 -19.34 -10.35
C LYS A 31 -0.06 -18.70 -11.40
N SER A 32 -1.32 -18.42 -11.07
CA SER A 32 -2.32 -17.83 -11.97
C SER A 32 -2.47 -16.31 -11.85
N GLN A 33 -1.75 -15.62 -10.95
CA GLN A 33 -1.93 -14.19 -10.66
C GLN A 33 -0.71 -13.33 -10.96
N VAL A 34 -0.15 -13.52 -12.16
CA VAL A 34 1.07 -12.83 -12.59
C VAL A 34 0.84 -11.33 -12.76
N ASN A 35 -0.32 -10.92 -13.30
CA ASN A 35 -0.61 -9.52 -13.56
C ASN A 35 -0.81 -8.73 -12.25
N GLU A 36 -1.53 -9.31 -11.31
CA GLU A 36 -1.78 -8.74 -9.98
C GLU A 36 -0.47 -8.47 -9.23
N ASN A 37 0.47 -9.42 -9.29
CA ASN A 37 1.79 -9.28 -8.69
C ASN A 37 2.62 -8.17 -9.36
N ILE A 38 2.48 -7.97 -10.68
CA ILE A 38 3.15 -6.89 -11.40
C ILE A 38 2.63 -5.53 -10.91
N VAL A 39 1.31 -5.35 -10.83
CA VAL A 39 0.72 -4.09 -10.35
C VAL A 39 1.14 -3.77 -8.91
N ILE A 40 1.12 -4.78 -8.02
CA ILE A 40 1.59 -4.60 -6.64
C ILE A 40 3.08 -4.20 -6.61
N ALA A 41 3.90 -4.83 -7.43
CA ALA A 41 5.33 -4.50 -7.51
C ALA A 41 5.56 -3.07 -8.02
N ASN A 42 4.76 -2.61 -8.99
CA ASN A 42 4.83 -1.23 -9.50
C ASN A 42 4.43 -0.21 -8.44
N VAL A 43 3.33 -0.44 -7.71
CA VAL A 43 2.92 0.41 -6.57
C VAL A 43 4.04 0.46 -5.53
N GLY A 44 4.61 -0.71 -5.18
CA GLY A 44 5.72 -0.80 -4.23
C GLY A 44 6.95 -0.02 -4.68
N ARG A 45 7.34 -0.15 -5.96
CA ARG A 45 8.46 0.57 -6.56
C ARG A 45 8.24 2.08 -6.47
N TYR A 46 7.08 2.57 -6.88
CA TYR A 46 6.77 3.99 -6.86
C TYR A 46 6.88 4.58 -5.44
N LEU A 47 6.38 3.87 -4.42
CA LEU A 47 6.51 4.32 -3.03
C LEU A 47 7.95 4.32 -2.52
N ILE A 48 8.76 3.34 -2.95
CA ILE A 48 10.19 3.30 -2.64
C ILE A 48 10.88 4.51 -3.26
N ASP A 49 10.64 4.77 -4.55
CA ASP A 49 11.28 5.86 -5.28
C ASP A 49 10.96 7.23 -4.65
N LEU A 50 9.71 7.48 -4.23
CA LEU A 50 9.34 8.69 -3.49
C LEU A 50 10.14 8.84 -2.18
N VAL A 51 10.20 7.77 -1.39
CA VAL A 51 10.91 7.79 -0.11
C VAL A 51 12.43 7.97 -0.31
N GLU A 52 13.01 7.31 -1.32
CA GLU A 52 14.40 7.45 -1.70
C GLU A 52 14.71 8.87 -2.20
N ASN A 53 13.78 9.56 -2.86
CA ASN A 53 13.94 10.95 -3.28
C ASN A 53 13.76 11.97 -2.13
N GLY A 54 13.25 11.52 -0.98
CA GLY A 54 13.06 12.35 0.21
C GLY A 54 11.63 12.87 0.38
N ASP A 55 10.71 12.44 -0.47
CA ASP A 55 9.29 12.76 -0.38
C ASP A 55 8.62 11.98 0.77
N SER A 56 7.42 12.40 1.15
CA SER A 56 6.70 11.83 2.28
C SER A 56 5.22 11.61 1.98
N VAL A 57 4.74 10.38 2.09
CA VAL A 57 3.36 10.03 1.77
C VAL A 57 2.52 9.92 3.04
N LYS A 58 1.37 10.60 3.11
CA LYS A 58 0.43 10.48 4.24
C LYS A 58 -0.42 9.22 4.08
N VAL A 59 -0.09 8.18 4.84
CA VAL A 59 -0.81 6.89 4.77
C VAL A 59 -1.84 6.83 5.91
N PRO A 60 -3.14 6.58 5.62
CA PRO A 60 -4.17 6.45 6.64
C PRO A 60 -3.86 5.32 7.65
N ALA A 61 -3.93 5.64 8.94
CA ALA A 61 -3.65 4.68 10.00
C ALA A 61 -4.88 3.80 10.29
N VAL A 62 -4.68 2.49 10.29
CA VAL A 62 -5.71 1.51 10.66
C VAL A 62 -5.79 1.41 12.18
N THR A 63 -7.00 1.41 12.73
CA THR A 63 -7.26 1.34 14.19
C THR A 63 -8.15 0.15 14.60
N ASP A 64 -8.66 -0.59 13.62
CA ASP A 64 -9.60 -1.70 13.79
C ASP A 64 -9.31 -2.84 12.78
N ASN A 65 -9.99 -3.98 12.96
CA ASN A 65 -9.95 -5.04 11.96
C ASN A 65 -10.59 -4.53 10.66
N ILE A 66 -9.92 -4.77 9.55
CA ILE A 66 -10.39 -4.28 8.25
C ILE A 66 -10.60 -5.43 7.28
N PHE A 67 -11.60 -5.26 6.42
CA PHE A 67 -11.82 -6.08 5.26
C PHE A 67 -11.38 -5.32 4.02
N VAL A 68 -10.65 -5.97 3.13
CA VAL A 68 -10.18 -5.39 1.89
C VAL A 68 -10.52 -6.34 0.75
N HIS A 69 -11.14 -5.78 -0.28
CA HIS A 69 -11.36 -6.44 -1.56
C HIS A 69 -10.31 -5.88 -2.53
N SER A 70 -9.47 -6.74 -3.11
CA SER A 70 -8.44 -6.35 -4.07
C SER A 70 -8.35 -7.39 -5.18
N MET A 71 -8.42 -6.93 -6.43
CA MET A 71 -8.27 -7.73 -7.66
C MET A 71 -9.12 -9.01 -7.63
N GLY A 72 -10.38 -8.87 -7.21
CA GLY A 72 -11.36 -9.96 -7.11
C GLY A 72 -11.19 -10.91 -5.92
N SER A 73 -10.23 -10.63 -5.03
CA SER A 73 -9.97 -11.43 -3.82
C SER A 73 -10.30 -10.64 -2.56
N ALA A 74 -10.84 -11.34 -1.56
CA ALA A 74 -11.18 -10.77 -0.27
C ALA A 74 -10.26 -11.29 0.83
N PHE A 75 -9.74 -10.40 1.66
CA PHE A 75 -8.96 -10.76 2.85
C PHE A 75 -9.31 -9.87 4.04
N THR A 76 -9.18 -10.46 5.22
CA THR A 76 -9.33 -9.79 6.51
C THR A 76 -7.94 -9.53 7.07
N ILE A 77 -7.64 -8.28 7.39
CA ILE A 77 -6.39 -7.92 8.08
C ILE A 77 -6.69 -7.71 9.55
N GLN A 78 -6.06 -8.53 10.39
CA GLN A 78 -6.19 -8.43 11.84
C GLN A 78 -5.41 -7.23 12.36
N PHE A 79 -6.06 -6.42 13.18
CA PHE A 79 -5.43 -5.31 13.86
C PHE A 79 -4.47 -5.81 14.95
N VAL A 80 -3.25 -5.27 14.92
CA VAL A 80 -2.22 -5.48 15.94
C VAL A 80 -1.58 -4.12 16.22
N LYS A 81 -1.69 -3.64 17.46
CA LYS A 81 -1.30 -2.27 17.86
C LYS A 81 0.18 -1.99 17.60
N GLU A 82 1.03 -2.99 17.74
CA GLU A 82 2.47 -2.89 17.52
C GLU A 82 2.85 -2.88 16.03
N LYS A 83 1.90 -3.21 15.13
CA LYS A 83 2.11 -3.34 13.68
C LYS A 83 1.24 -2.38 12.86
N VAL A 84 0.77 -1.29 13.47
CA VAL A 84 -0.14 -0.33 12.82
C VAL A 84 0.40 0.18 11.49
N ALA A 85 1.68 0.58 11.43
CA ALA A 85 2.29 1.07 10.20
C ALA A 85 2.29 0.02 9.08
N LEU A 86 2.71 -1.22 9.40
CA LEU A 86 2.72 -2.33 8.45
C LEU A 86 1.31 -2.64 7.93
N ILE A 87 0.34 -2.79 8.82
CA ILE A 87 -1.06 -3.10 8.47
C ILE A 87 -1.64 -1.99 7.59
N SER A 88 -1.34 -0.74 7.92
CA SER A 88 -1.80 0.42 7.17
C SER A 88 -1.19 0.48 5.77
N LEU A 89 0.11 0.16 5.63
CA LEU A 89 0.78 0.08 4.32
C LEU A 89 0.23 -1.06 3.46
N VAL A 90 0.03 -2.24 4.05
CA VAL A 90 -0.56 -3.39 3.32
C VAL A 90 -1.93 -3.02 2.79
N LYS A 91 -2.80 -2.43 3.63
CA LYS A 91 -4.11 -1.94 3.18
C LYS A 91 -3.97 -0.93 2.04
N PHE A 92 -3.08 0.05 2.21
CA PHE A 92 -2.90 1.13 1.26
C PHE A 92 -2.45 0.61 -0.11
N ILE A 93 -1.40 -0.20 -0.16
CA ILE A 93 -0.86 -0.81 -1.39
C ILE A 93 -1.96 -1.58 -2.12
N LEU A 94 -2.76 -2.38 -1.41
CA LEU A 94 -3.78 -3.22 -2.02
C LEU A 94 -4.95 -2.43 -2.60
N ILE A 95 -5.30 -1.29 -1.99
CA ILE A 95 -6.31 -0.37 -2.52
C ILE A 95 -5.79 0.37 -3.76
N VAL A 96 -4.54 0.81 -3.74
CA VAL A 96 -3.92 1.48 -4.89
C VAL A 96 -3.82 0.51 -6.06
N ALA A 97 -3.33 -0.72 -5.80
CA ALA A 97 -3.19 -1.75 -6.81
C ALA A 97 -4.54 -2.14 -7.43
N ASP A 98 -5.61 -2.29 -6.63
CA ASP A 98 -6.95 -2.61 -7.13
C ASP A 98 -7.47 -1.55 -8.11
N LYS A 99 -7.27 -0.27 -7.78
CA LYS A 99 -7.67 0.85 -8.65
C LYS A 99 -6.80 0.94 -9.90
N ALA A 100 -5.49 0.76 -9.77
CA ALA A 100 -4.56 0.78 -10.89
C ALA A 100 -4.86 -0.37 -11.88
N PHE A 101 -5.12 -1.57 -11.38
CA PHE A 101 -5.46 -2.74 -12.19
C PHE A 101 -6.75 -2.54 -13.01
N ALA A 102 -7.70 -1.75 -12.50
CA ALA A 102 -8.92 -1.41 -13.21
C ALA A 102 -8.76 -0.28 -14.25
N ALA A 103 -7.58 0.36 -14.31
CA ALA A 103 -7.33 1.50 -15.19
C ALA A 103 -6.75 1.07 -16.55
N GLU A 104 -6.94 1.91 -17.57
CA GLU A 104 -6.36 1.69 -18.90
C GLU A 104 -4.84 1.93 -18.94
N ASN A 105 -4.32 2.76 -18.03
CA ASN A 105 -2.90 3.04 -17.84
C ASN A 105 -2.56 2.96 -16.34
N GLU A 106 -1.99 1.83 -15.95
CA GLU A 106 -1.71 1.48 -14.54
C GLU A 106 -0.74 2.48 -13.90
N ASP A 107 0.39 2.79 -14.55
CA ASP A 107 1.45 3.62 -13.98
C ASP A 107 0.97 5.06 -13.72
N HIS A 108 0.22 5.65 -14.67
CA HIS A 108 -0.34 6.98 -14.49
C HIS A 108 -1.39 7.02 -13.37
N GLU A 109 -2.19 5.97 -13.23
CA GLU A 109 -3.19 5.91 -12.17
C GLU A 109 -2.53 5.71 -10.78
N ILE A 110 -1.42 4.97 -10.69
CA ILE A 110 -0.62 4.85 -9.46
C ILE A 110 -0.11 6.23 -9.03
N GLU A 111 0.57 6.96 -9.92
CA GLU A 111 1.08 8.31 -9.66
C GLU A 111 -0.05 9.23 -9.20
N LYS A 112 -1.16 9.25 -9.94
CA LYS A 112 -2.34 10.04 -9.60
C LYS A 112 -2.88 9.69 -8.22
N ILE A 113 -3.09 8.41 -7.90
CA ILE A 113 -3.69 8.02 -6.61
C ILE A 113 -2.74 8.38 -5.47
N VAL A 114 -1.47 8.03 -5.57
CA VAL A 114 -0.49 8.26 -4.50
C VAL A 114 -0.25 9.77 -4.32
N GLY A 115 -0.20 10.54 -5.41
CA GLY A 115 -0.09 12.00 -5.37
C GLY A 115 -1.24 12.70 -4.65
N HIS A 116 -2.43 12.10 -4.55
CA HIS A 116 -3.51 12.65 -3.70
C HIS A 116 -3.23 12.51 -2.19
N TYR A 117 -2.31 11.62 -1.80
CA TYR A 117 -1.86 11.45 -0.41
C TYR A 117 -0.54 12.18 -0.13
N ASP A 118 0.05 12.76 -1.17
CA ASP A 118 1.21 13.64 -1.15
C ASP A 118 0.73 15.09 -0.98
N LEU A 119 0.10 15.37 0.16
CA LEU A 119 -0.38 16.71 0.50
C LEU A 119 0.56 17.31 1.52
N ASP A 120 1.68 17.89 1.08
CA ASP A 120 2.30 18.99 1.83
C ASP A 120 1.44 20.25 1.71
#